data_AF-A0A2R6L7Z4-F1
#
_entry.id   AF-A0A2R6L7Z4-F1
#
_cell.length_a   1.000
_cell.length_b   1.000
_cell.length_c   1.000
_cell.angle_alpha   90.00
_cell.angle_beta   90.00
_cell.angle_gamma   90.00
#
_symmetry.space_group_name_H-M   'P 1'
#
loop_
_entity.id
_entity.type
_entity.pdbx_description
1 polymer ?
#
loop_
_entity_poly.entity_id
_entity_poly.type
_entity_poly.pdbx_seq_one_letter_code
_entity_poly.pdbx_strand_id
1 'polypeptide(L)'
;MSRLTYLEFLLVFVIPPVIVLGAVAIYRADAWWGPRPLSGLGIVLFLAFVYTTPWDNLLIAEGVWWYGDGATASQLWHAPVGEYLFFMLQPVLTAFWLFQFPDLRERSLRIGVPRRVVGAVAGLAVSGLGYVLLGTDATFYLGAILLWAGPILAIQWGFGWSYVWEIRRTALLAVAVPTLYLCLIDRVAIGMGIWTISGTHTTGMVLFGLPVEEAVFFLLTNVFVVQCLYLYMWLLDRAGQASLETWTATVLRRQPDPEVDQ
;
A
#
# COMPACT_ATOMS: atom_id res chain seq x y z
N MET A 1 -1.94 -26.58 -17.74
CA MET A 1 -3.17 -26.57 -16.93
C MET A 1 -2.80 -26.19 -15.51
N SER A 2 -3.41 -25.11 -15.00
CA SER A 2 -3.22 -24.71 -13.60
C SER A 2 -3.78 -25.77 -12.64
N ARG A 3 -3.16 -25.90 -11.47
CA ARG A 3 -3.64 -26.85 -10.42
C ARG A 3 -4.75 -26.26 -9.56
N LEU A 4 -4.83 -24.93 -9.51
CA LEU A 4 -5.84 -24.13 -8.83
C LEU A 4 -6.24 -22.99 -9.76
N THR A 5 -7.48 -22.56 -9.65
CA THR A 5 -7.90 -21.26 -10.17
C THR A 5 -7.31 -20.15 -9.31
N TYR A 6 -7.20 -18.95 -9.88
CA TYR A 6 -6.73 -17.77 -9.16
C TYR A 6 -7.65 -17.44 -7.97
N LEU A 7 -8.96 -17.62 -8.10
CA LEU A 7 -9.90 -17.40 -7.00
C LEU A 7 -9.68 -18.38 -5.84
N GLU A 8 -9.45 -19.66 -6.13
CA GLU A 8 -9.12 -20.66 -5.11
C GLU A 8 -7.78 -20.35 -4.44
N PHE A 9 -6.80 -19.87 -5.20
CA PHE A 9 -5.53 -19.43 -4.64
C PHE A 9 -5.71 -18.29 -3.64
N LEU A 10 -6.48 -17.25 -3.98
CA LEU A 10 -6.79 -16.17 -3.04
C LEU A 10 -7.53 -16.67 -1.80
N LEU A 11 -8.49 -17.59 -1.98
CA LEU A 11 -9.25 -18.20 -0.90
C LEU A 11 -8.38 -18.98 0.09
N VAL A 12 -7.31 -19.63 -0.39
CA VAL A 12 -6.44 -20.46 0.44
C VAL A 12 -5.28 -19.66 1.03
N PHE A 13 -4.68 -18.73 0.28
CA PHE A 13 -3.44 -18.07 0.67
C PHE A 13 -3.62 -16.62 1.15
N VAL A 14 -4.70 -15.93 0.81
CA VAL A 14 -4.86 -14.50 1.16
C VAL A 14 -5.99 -14.28 2.16
N ILE A 15 -7.15 -14.90 1.93
CA ILE A 15 -8.32 -14.74 2.79
C ILE A 15 -8.07 -15.22 4.24
N PRO A 16 -7.45 -16.38 4.51
CA PRO A 16 -7.31 -16.85 5.89
C PRO A 16 -6.42 -15.94 6.74
N PRO A 17 -5.24 -15.48 6.27
CA PRO A 17 -4.45 -14.47 6.99
C PRO A 17 -5.22 -13.16 7.22
N VAL A 18 -5.98 -12.67 6.23
CA VAL A 18 -6.81 -11.46 6.37
C VAL A 18 -7.85 -11.64 7.49
N ILE A 19 -8.57 -12.76 7.50
CA ILE A 19 -9.58 -13.05 8.53
C ILE A 19 -8.93 -13.12 9.91
N VAL A 20 -7.82 -13.85 10.04
CA VAL A 20 -7.13 -14.03 11.32
C VAL A 20 -6.61 -12.69 11.84
N LEU A 21 -5.90 -11.91 11.01
CA LEU A 21 -5.37 -10.62 11.43
C LEU A 21 -6.48 -9.62 11.76
N GLY A 22 -7.56 -9.60 10.97
CA GLY A 22 -8.73 -8.77 11.24
C GLY A 22 -9.39 -9.13 12.57
N ALA A 23 -9.61 -10.42 12.83
CA ALA A 23 -10.16 -10.90 14.10
C ALA A 23 -9.26 -10.51 15.28
N VAL A 24 -7.94 -10.71 15.17
CA VAL A 24 -7.00 -10.33 16.23
C VAL A 24 -7.00 -8.81 16.46
N ALA A 25 -7.11 -7.99 15.40
CA ALA A 25 -7.21 -6.53 15.54
C ALA A 25 -8.49 -6.09 16.27
N ILE A 26 -9.62 -6.77 16.05
CA ILE A 26 -10.89 -6.47 16.71
C ILE A 26 -10.80 -6.71 18.23
N TYR A 27 -10.14 -7.79 18.65
CA TYR A 27 -10.11 -8.21 20.06
C TYR A 27 -8.99 -7.56 20.88
N ARG A 28 -8.01 -6.93 20.23
CA ARG A 28 -6.88 -6.29 20.93
C ARG A 28 -7.16 -4.81 21.16
N ALA A 29 -7.13 -4.39 22.42
CA ALA A 29 -7.33 -2.99 22.81
C ALA A 29 -6.29 -2.03 22.22
N ASP A 30 -5.04 -2.49 22.07
CA ASP A 30 -3.92 -1.67 21.57
C ASP A 30 -3.78 -1.72 20.04
N ALA A 31 -4.65 -2.45 19.34
CA ALA A 31 -4.63 -2.50 17.89
C ALA A 31 -5.30 -1.28 17.28
N TRP A 32 -4.88 -0.91 16.07
CA TRP A 32 -5.64 0.06 15.28
C TRP A 32 -6.93 -0.58 14.78
N TRP A 33 -8.04 -0.23 15.41
CA TRP A 33 -9.37 -0.63 14.97
C TRP A 33 -10.38 0.51 15.20
N GLY A 34 -11.42 0.57 14.36
CA GLY A 34 -12.47 1.60 14.43
C GLY A 34 -12.44 2.61 13.28
N PRO A 35 -13.24 3.70 13.35
CA PRO A 35 -13.52 4.55 12.19
C PRO A 35 -12.28 5.21 11.57
N ARG A 36 -11.31 5.65 12.38
CA ARG A 36 -10.13 6.40 11.88
C ARG A 36 -9.15 5.50 11.10
N PRO A 37 -8.70 4.34 11.61
CA PRO A 37 -7.86 3.46 10.81
C PRO A 37 -8.60 2.87 9.60
N LEU A 38 -9.89 2.53 9.75
CA LEU A 38 -10.69 1.96 8.67
C LEU A 38 -11.02 2.97 7.56
N SER A 39 -11.18 4.25 7.87
CA SER A 39 -11.31 5.29 6.82
C SER A 39 -10.01 5.45 6.04
N GLY A 40 -8.85 5.35 6.71
CA GLY A 40 -7.54 5.30 6.04
C GLY A 40 -7.43 4.11 5.10
N LEU A 41 -7.83 2.91 5.55
CA LEU A 41 -7.89 1.72 4.69
C LEU A 41 -8.86 1.91 3.51
N GLY A 42 -10.02 2.53 3.72
CA GLY A 42 -10.96 2.86 2.65
C GLY A 42 -10.35 3.75 1.57
N ILE A 43 -9.56 4.75 1.96
CA ILE A 43 -8.81 5.60 1.01
C ILE A 43 -7.78 4.77 0.23
N VAL A 44 -7.02 3.92 0.92
CA VAL A 44 -6.03 3.03 0.29
C VAL A 44 -6.70 2.11 -0.73
N LEU A 45 -7.85 1.51 -0.41
CA LEU A 45 -8.59 0.62 -1.31
C LEU A 45 -9.11 1.37 -2.54
N PHE A 46 -9.67 2.57 -2.34
CA PHE A 46 -10.11 3.39 -3.46
C PHE A 46 -8.94 3.73 -4.40
N LEU A 47 -7.81 4.17 -3.85
CA LEU A 47 -6.62 4.51 -4.63
C LEU A 47 -6.03 3.28 -5.33
N ALA A 48 -5.93 2.15 -4.64
CA ALA A 48 -5.47 0.90 -5.22
C ALA A 48 -6.34 0.48 -6.40
N PHE A 49 -7.67 0.63 -6.31
CA PHE A 49 -8.57 0.29 -7.40
C PHE A 49 -8.38 1.23 -8.59
N VAL A 50 -8.49 2.54 -8.38
CA VAL A 50 -8.49 3.52 -9.47
C VAL A 50 -7.11 3.65 -10.13
N TYR A 51 -6.04 3.59 -9.35
CA TYR A 51 -4.68 3.82 -9.84
C TYR A 51 -4.01 2.57 -10.41
N THR A 52 -4.32 1.39 -9.87
CA THR A 52 -3.70 0.12 -10.33
C THR A 52 -4.42 -0.41 -11.56
N THR A 53 -5.75 -0.32 -11.61
CA THR A 53 -6.56 -0.90 -12.71
C THR A 53 -6.05 -0.57 -14.13
N PRO A 54 -5.81 0.71 -14.51
CA PRO A 54 -5.35 1.02 -15.87
C PRO A 54 -3.91 0.55 -16.12
N TRP A 55 -3.04 0.63 -15.11
CA TRP A 55 -1.65 0.19 -15.21
C TRP A 55 -1.56 -1.32 -15.38
N ASP A 56 -2.33 -2.06 -14.59
CA ASP A 56 -2.40 -3.52 -14.59
C ASP A 56 -2.89 -4.07 -15.93
N ASN A 57 -4.01 -3.53 -16.42
CA ASN A 57 -4.58 -3.94 -17.69
C ASN A 57 -3.65 -3.62 -18.87
N LEU A 58 -2.91 -2.51 -18.81
CA LEU A 58 -1.93 -2.17 -19.83
C LEU A 58 -0.79 -3.19 -19.86
N LEU A 59 -0.21 -3.55 -18.71
CA LEU A 59 0.91 -4.49 -18.68
C LEU A 59 0.50 -5.91 -19.08
N ILE A 60 -0.72 -6.33 -18.76
CA ILE A 60 -1.28 -7.60 -19.27
C ILE A 60 -1.45 -7.52 -20.80
N ALA A 61 -1.95 -6.40 -21.32
CA ALA A 61 -2.12 -6.22 -22.77
C ALA A 61 -0.76 -6.22 -23.52
N GLU A 62 0.28 -5.65 -22.93
CA GLU A 62 1.67 -5.67 -23.44
C GLU A 62 2.35 -7.04 -23.24
N GLY A 63 1.68 -8.01 -22.62
CA GLY A 63 2.23 -9.36 -22.42
C GLY A 63 3.38 -9.39 -21.42
N VAL A 64 3.36 -8.52 -20.42
CA VAL A 64 4.32 -8.59 -19.30
C VAL A 64 4.07 -9.86 -18.47
N TRP A 65 2.81 -10.21 -18.25
CA TRP A 65 2.41 -11.51 -17.72
C TRP A 65 1.08 -11.96 -18.33
N TRP A 66 0.80 -13.25 -18.21
CA TRP A 66 -0.45 -13.86 -18.66
C TRP A 66 -0.82 -15.03 -17.76
N TYR A 67 -2.07 -15.48 -17.87
CA TYR A 67 -2.63 -16.53 -17.03
C TYR A 67 -2.61 -17.88 -17.71
N GLY A 68 -2.45 -18.95 -16.93
CA GLY A 68 -2.47 -20.31 -17.43
C GLY A 68 -3.88 -20.77 -17.86
N ASP A 69 -3.93 -21.77 -18.74
CA ASP A 69 -5.19 -22.37 -19.19
C ASP A 69 -6.01 -22.89 -17.99
N GLY A 70 -7.25 -22.40 -17.87
CA GLY A 70 -8.18 -22.75 -16.79
C GLY A 70 -7.89 -22.05 -15.45
N ALA A 71 -6.90 -21.16 -15.37
CA ALA A 71 -6.57 -20.45 -14.13
C ALA A 71 -7.58 -19.35 -13.79
N THR A 72 -8.32 -18.82 -14.76
CA THR A 72 -9.20 -17.67 -14.59
C THR A 72 -10.65 -18.06 -14.88
N ALA A 73 -11.57 -17.60 -14.02
CA ALA A 73 -13.01 -17.88 -14.18
C ALA A 73 -13.69 -16.90 -15.15
N SER A 74 -13.30 -15.63 -15.09
CA SER A 74 -13.79 -14.55 -15.94
C SER A 74 -12.77 -13.41 -16.00
N GLN A 75 -12.87 -12.58 -17.04
CA GLN A 75 -12.03 -11.41 -17.26
C GLN A 75 -12.88 -10.15 -17.40
N LEU A 76 -12.35 -9.04 -16.89
CA LEU A 76 -12.85 -7.70 -17.12
C LEU A 76 -11.74 -6.93 -17.84
N TRP A 77 -12.03 -6.45 -19.05
CA TRP A 77 -11.01 -5.95 -19.97
C TRP A 77 -9.92 -7.00 -20.23
N HIS A 78 -8.67 -6.72 -19.85
CA HIS A 78 -7.54 -7.63 -20.05
C HIS A 78 -7.25 -8.48 -18.81
N ALA A 79 -7.58 -7.98 -17.62
CA ALA A 79 -7.29 -8.64 -16.34
C ALA A 79 -8.41 -9.61 -15.88
N PRO A 80 -8.07 -10.76 -15.28
CA PRO A 80 -9.05 -11.62 -14.65
C PRO A 80 -9.61 -11.01 -13.37
N VAL A 81 -10.82 -11.41 -12.99
CA VAL A 81 -11.46 -10.93 -11.72
C VAL A 81 -10.58 -11.22 -10.50
N GLY A 82 -9.81 -12.30 -10.52
CA GLY A 82 -8.84 -12.62 -9.46
C GLY A 82 -7.81 -11.51 -9.25
N GLU A 83 -7.38 -10.83 -10.32
CA GLU A 83 -6.40 -9.75 -10.23
C GLU A 83 -6.97 -8.53 -9.49
N TYR A 84 -8.20 -8.15 -9.84
CA TYR A 84 -8.93 -7.09 -9.14
C TYR A 84 -9.12 -7.39 -7.65
N LEU A 85 -9.43 -8.65 -7.32
CA LEU A 85 -9.53 -9.07 -5.94
C LEU A 85 -8.16 -9.05 -5.24
N PHE A 86 -7.10 -9.45 -5.93
CA PHE A 86 -5.76 -9.47 -5.37
C PHE A 86 -5.29 -8.06 -4.96
N PHE A 87 -5.33 -7.07 -5.85
CA PHE A 87 -4.89 -5.72 -5.50
C PHE A 87 -5.86 -4.99 -4.55
N MET A 88 -7.05 -5.54 -4.27
CA MET A 88 -7.92 -5.12 -3.15
C MET A 88 -7.60 -5.82 -1.84
N LEU A 89 -7.28 -7.12 -1.87
CA LEU A 89 -6.98 -7.90 -0.67
C LEU A 89 -5.56 -7.66 -0.14
N GLN A 90 -4.59 -7.39 -1.02
CA GLN A 90 -3.21 -7.10 -0.64
C GLN A 90 -3.10 -5.90 0.31
N PRO A 91 -3.75 -4.74 0.06
CA PRO A 91 -3.75 -3.64 1.01
C PRO A 91 -4.41 -3.98 2.35
N VAL A 92 -5.49 -4.79 2.33
CA VAL A 92 -6.17 -5.24 3.57
C VAL A 92 -5.23 -6.11 4.40
N LEU A 93 -4.55 -7.06 3.79
CA LEU A 93 -3.58 -7.93 4.44
C LEU A 93 -2.50 -7.10 5.15
N THR A 94 -1.90 -6.16 4.43
CA THR A 94 -0.83 -5.30 4.96
C THR A 94 -1.32 -4.35 6.03
N ALA A 95 -2.50 -3.76 5.86
CA ALA A 95 -3.11 -2.90 6.86
C ALA A 95 -3.41 -3.67 8.15
N PHE A 96 -4.02 -4.85 8.06
CA PHE A 96 -4.36 -5.65 9.23
C PHE A 96 -3.14 -6.21 9.95
N TRP A 97 -2.04 -6.47 9.22
CA TRP A 97 -0.74 -6.75 9.84
C TRP A 97 -0.23 -5.53 10.61
N LEU A 98 -0.18 -4.35 9.98
CA LEU A 98 0.24 -3.11 10.64
C LEU A 98 -0.61 -2.78 11.88
N PHE A 99 -1.92 -3.02 11.82
CA PHE A 99 -2.85 -2.71 12.90
C PHE A 99 -2.54 -3.47 14.19
N GLN A 100 -1.72 -4.53 14.16
CA GLN A 100 -1.33 -5.30 15.34
C GLN A 100 -0.30 -4.61 16.24
N PHE A 101 0.43 -3.63 15.72
CA PHE A 101 1.53 -2.98 16.45
C PHE A 101 1.70 -1.51 16.05
N PRO A 102 0.62 -0.71 16.06
CA PRO A 102 0.73 0.70 15.68
C PRO A 102 1.67 1.46 16.61
N ASP A 103 2.43 2.40 16.03
CA ASP A 103 3.36 3.26 16.75
C ASP A 103 3.21 4.69 16.25
N LEU A 104 2.26 5.42 16.83
CA LEU A 104 2.00 6.80 16.47
C LEU A 104 2.86 7.73 17.33
N ARG A 105 3.82 8.42 16.70
CA ARG A 105 4.69 9.39 17.38
C ARG A 105 4.05 10.77 17.42
N GLU A 106 4.17 11.44 18.57
CA GLU A 106 3.72 12.82 18.72
C GLU A 106 4.68 13.77 18.01
N ARG A 107 4.25 14.29 16.86
CA ARG A 107 5.06 15.23 16.07
C ARG A 107 4.17 16.29 15.42
N SER A 108 4.68 17.52 15.36
CA SER A 108 4.00 18.60 14.62
C SER A 108 4.02 18.37 13.10
N LEU A 109 2.91 18.66 12.42
CA LEU A 109 2.80 18.70 10.96
C LEU A 109 3.64 19.81 10.30
N ARG A 110 4.26 20.70 11.09
CA ARG A 110 5.12 21.79 10.63
C ARG A 110 6.47 21.27 10.12
N ILE A 111 6.44 20.61 8.97
CA ILE A 111 7.63 20.26 8.19
C ILE A 111 7.97 21.44 7.27
N GLY A 112 9.21 21.94 7.36
CA GLY A 112 9.71 23.02 6.51
C GLY A 112 9.72 22.65 5.03
N VAL A 113 9.43 23.62 4.17
CA VAL A 113 9.33 23.47 2.70
C VAL A 113 10.53 22.74 2.08
N PRO A 114 11.80 23.03 2.44
CA PRO A 114 12.95 22.33 1.84
C PRO A 114 12.89 20.81 2.03
N ARG A 115 12.45 20.33 3.21
CA ARG A 115 12.34 18.89 3.46
C ARG A 115 11.23 18.23 2.64
N ARG A 116 10.14 18.96 2.41
CA ARG A 116 9.03 18.52 1.54
C ARG A 116 9.48 18.43 0.09
N VAL A 117 10.20 19.45 -0.40
CA VAL A 117 10.76 19.47 -1.75
C VAL A 117 11.73 18.31 -1.97
N VAL A 118 12.64 18.05 -1.02
CA VAL A 118 13.56 16.91 -1.10
C VAL A 118 12.80 15.59 -1.22
N GLY A 119 11.76 15.39 -0.40
CA GLY A 119 10.93 14.18 -0.48
C GLY A 119 10.21 14.04 -1.82
N ALA A 120 9.59 15.11 -2.31
CA ALA A 120 8.89 15.11 -3.59
C ALA A 120 9.84 14.85 -4.76
N VAL A 121 11.00 15.52 -4.79
CA VAL A 121 12.03 15.32 -5.82
C VAL A 121 12.58 13.89 -5.77
N ALA A 122 12.80 13.32 -4.59
CA ALA A 122 13.24 11.93 -4.46
C ALA A 122 12.21 10.94 -5.04
N GLY A 123 10.91 11.15 -4.80
CA GLY A 123 9.86 10.32 -5.41
C GLY A 123 9.80 10.48 -6.93
N LEU A 124 9.91 11.71 -7.44
CA LEU A 124 9.96 11.97 -8.89
C LEU A 124 11.22 11.39 -9.55
N ALA A 125 12.34 11.33 -8.84
CA ALA A 125 13.55 10.68 -9.31
C ALA A 125 13.34 9.17 -9.53
N VAL A 126 12.50 8.52 -8.71
CA VAL A 126 12.09 7.12 -8.94
C VAL A 126 11.33 6.99 -10.26
N SER A 127 10.41 7.91 -10.55
CA SER A 127 9.74 7.94 -11.86
C SER A 127 10.70 8.20 -13.01
N GLY A 128 11.67 9.11 -12.84
CA GLY A 128 12.70 9.39 -13.84
C GLY A 128 13.54 8.15 -14.16
N LEU A 129 13.94 7.39 -13.12
CA LEU A 129 14.61 6.10 -13.31
C LEU A 129 13.71 5.09 -14.02
N GLY A 130 12.44 4.99 -13.62
CA GLY A 130 11.47 4.13 -14.29
C GLY A 130 11.33 4.44 -15.78
N TYR A 131 11.24 5.73 -16.13
CA TYR A 131 11.19 6.19 -17.51
C TYR A 131 12.44 5.78 -18.32
N VAL A 132 13.64 5.90 -17.73
CA VAL A 132 14.88 5.45 -18.38
C VAL A 132 14.86 3.93 -18.62
N LEU A 133 14.38 3.15 -17.65
CA LEU A 133 14.27 1.69 -17.76
C LEU A 133 13.18 1.22 -18.73
N LEU A 134 12.20 2.04 -19.08
CA LEU A 134 11.26 1.70 -20.16
C LEU A 134 11.91 1.66 -21.54
N GLY A 135 13.14 2.17 -21.69
CA GLY A 135 13.83 2.23 -22.98
C GLY A 135 14.29 0.87 -23.54
N THR A 136 14.17 -0.22 -22.78
CA THR A 136 14.51 -1.57 -23.26
C THR A 136 13.48 -2.59 -22.80
N ASP A 137 13.19 -3.59 -23.65
CA ASP A 137 12.23 -4.65 -23.35
C ASP A 137 12.62 -5.38 -22.06
N ALA A 138 13.90 -5.75 -21.89
CA ALA A 138 14.40 -6.48 -20.72
C ALA A 138 14.26 -5.72 -19.39
N THR A 139 14.08 -4.41 -19.42
CA THR A 139 13.85 -3.60 -18.20
C THR A 139 12.44 -3.01 -18.15
N PHE A 140 11.59 -3.34 -19.12
CA PHE A 140 10.28 -2.74 -19.30
C PHE A 140 9.40 -2.90 -18.07
N TYR A 141 9.31 -4.12 -17.51
CA TYR A 141 8.45 -4.35 -16.35
C TYR A 141 8.93 -3.57 -15.11
N LEU A 142 10.23 -3.64 -14.81
CA LEU A 142 10.83 -2.86 -13.72
C LEU A 142 10.63 -1.34 -13.93
N GLY A 143 10.83 -0.87 -15.16
CA GLY A 143 10.63 0.51 -15.53
C GLY A 143 9.19 0.96 -15.33
N ALA A 144 8.22 0.14 -15.74
CA ALA A 144 6.80 0.39 -15.55
C ALA A 144 6.41 0.46 -14.07
N ILE A 145 6.96 -0.44 -13.23
CA ILE A 145 6.74 -0.40 -11.78
C ILE A 145 7.26 0.90 -11.18
N LEU A 146 8.50 1.29 -11.48
CA LEU A 146 9.10 2.49 -10.89
C LEU A 146 8.47 3.79 -11.41
N LEU A 147 8.12 3.84 -12.70
CA LEU A 147 7.43 4.98 -13.29
C LEU A 147 6.09 5.22 -12.61
N TRP A 148 5.31 4.16 -12.41
CA TRP A 148 4.02 4.16 -11.73
C TRP A 148 4.13 4.44 -10.22
N ALA A 149 5.17 3.97 -9.57
CA ALA A 149 5.37 4.16 -8.13
C ALA A 149 5.75 5.59 -7.74
N GLY A 150 6.62 6.23 -8.53
CA GLY A 150 7.23 7.50 -8.18
C GLY A 150 6.26 8.66 -7.87
N PRO A 151 5.11 8.85 -8.54
CA PRO A 151 4.15 9.90 -8.20
C PRO A 151 3.53 9.71 -6.82
N ILE A 152 3.21 8.46 -6.44
CA ILE A 152 2.71 8.15 -5.09
C ILE A 152 3.79 8.45 -4.07
N LEU A 153 5.03 8.00 -4.31
CA LEU A 153 6.16 8.27 -3.42
C LEU A 153 6.43 9.78 -3.30
N ALA A 154 6.33 10.54 -4.38
CA ALA A 154 6.53 11.98 -4.36
C ALA A 154 5.50 12.69 -3.46
N ILE A 155 4.23 12.28 -3.53
CA ILE A 155 3.16 12.79 -2.66
C ILE A 155 3.44 12.40 -1.19
N GLN A 156 3.72 11.12 -0.91
CA GLN A 156 3.93 10.63 0.46
C GLN A 156 5.18 11.22 1.10
N TRP A 157 6.30 11.23 0.37
CA TRP A 157 7.56 11.74 0.88
C TRP A 157 7.55 13.26 0.97
N GLY A 158 6.94 13.95 -0.01
CA GLY A 158 6.71 15.39 0.06
C GLY A 158 5.79 15.79 1.22
N PHE A 159 4.85 14.92 1.61
CA PHE A 159 4.01 15.15 2.78
C PHE A 159 4.77 14.95 4.10
N GLY A 160 5.56 13.88 4.25
CA GLY A 160 6.09 13.54 5.56
C GLY A 160 7.15 12.44 5.64
N TRP A 161 8.10 12.34 4.72
CA TRP A 161 9.14 11.30 4.78
C TRP A 161 9.91 11.29 6.11
N SER A 162 10.14 12.46 6.72
CA SER A 162 10.84 12.55 8.01
C SER A 162 10.08 11.90 9.15
N TYR A 163 8.74 11.84 9.07
CA TYR A 163 7.90 11.15 10.05
C TYR A 163 8.06 9.63 9.90
N VAL A 164 7.97 9.13 8.67
CA VAL A 164 8.19 7.70 8.36
C VAL A 164 9.58 7.24 8.82
N TRP A 165 10.60 8.11 8.72
CA TRP A 165 11.95 7.80 9.20
C TRP A 165 12.06 7.64 10.73
N GLU A 166 11.21 8.31 11.50
CA GLU A 166 11.19 8.17 12.97
C GLU A 166 10.59 6.84 13.39
N ILE A 167 9.55 6.38 12.69
CA ILE A 167 8.92 5.07 12.90
C ILE A 167 9.58 3.95 12.06
N ARG A 168 10.80 4.16 11.55
CA ARG A 168 11.43 3.27 10.55
C ARG A 168 11.49 1.79 10.93
N ARG A 169 11.61 1.47 12.22
CA ARG A 169 11.63 0.07 12.69
C ARG A 169 10.26 -0.58 12.51
N THR A 170 9.21 0.12 12.93
CA THR A 170 7.83 -0.31 12.80
C THR A 170 7.39 -0.34 11.34
N ALA A 171 7.74 0.70 10.57
CA ALA A 171 7.49 0.75 9.14
C ALA A 171 8.22 -0.38 8.38
N LEU A 172 9.48 -0.66 8.72
CA LEU A 172 10.23 -1.76 8.13
C LEU A 172 9.56 -3.11 8.40
N LEU A 173 9.12 -3.37 9.65
CA LEU A 173 8.42 -4.61 9.99
C LEU A 173 7.05 -4.71 9.27
N ALA A 174 6.32 -3.60 9.21
CA ALA A 174 5.01 -3.53 8.57
C ALA A 174 5.09 -3.73 7.04
N VAL A 175 6.20 -3.35 6.42
CA VAL A 175 6.45 -3.56 4.98
C VAL A 175 7.05 -4.94 4.72
N ALA A 176 8.13 -5.29 5.42
CA ALA A 176 8.94 -6.46 5.10
C ALA A 176 8.17 -7.78 5.27
N VAL A 177 7.37 -7.93 6.34
CA VAL A 177 6.66 -9.19 6.59
C VAL A 177 5.60 -9.48 5.52
N PRO A 178 4.69 -8.54 5.18
CA PRO A 178 3.77 -8.75 4.07
C PRO A 178 4.50 -8.89 2.73
N THR A 179 5.59 -8.16 2.47
CA THR A 179 6.35 -8.31 1.21
C THR A 179 6.92 -9.71 1.07
N LEU A 180 7.56 -10.24 2.12
CA LEU A 180 8.13 -11.58 2.11
C LEU A 180 7.04 -12.65 1.97
N TYR A 181 5.91 -12.47 2.65
CA TYR A 181 4.76 -13.37 2.52
C TYR A 181 4.20 -13.38 1.10
N LEU A 182 3.97 -12.21 0.50
CA LEU A 182 3.46 -12.06 -0.86
C LEU A 182 4.43 -12.65 -1.88
N CYS A 183 5.73 -12.36 -1.76
CA CYS A 183 6.76 -12.98 -2.61
C CYS A 183 6.73 -14.52 -2.53
N LEU A 184 6.53 -15.07 -1.33
CA LEU A 184 6.47 -16.51 -1.12
C LEU A 184 5.25 -17.13 -1.83
N ILE A 185 4.07 -16.58 -1.61
CA ILE A 185 2.85 -17.13 -2.21
C ILE A 185 2.80 -16.89 -3.72
N ASP A 186 3.38 -15.79 -4.20
CA ASP A 186 3.50 -15.47 -5.63
C ASP A 186 4.37 -16.51 -6.36
N ARG A 187 5.53 -16.83 -5.78
CA ARG A 187 6.38 -17.92 -6.28
C ARG A 187 5.60 -19.25 -6.35
N VAL A 188 4.75 -19.52 -5.36
CA VAL A 188 3.88 -20.71 -5.37
C VAL A 188 2.86 -20.63 -6.50
N ALA A 189 2.22 -19.48 -6.73
CA ALA A 189 1.26 -19.27 -7.82
C ALA A 189 1.88 -19.50 -9.20
N ILE A 190 3.07 -18.94 -9.44
CA ILE A 190 3.85 -19.16 -10.67
C ILE A 190 4.20 -20.64 -10.82
N GLY A 191 4.67 -21.29 -9.75
CA GLY A 191 4.99 -22.72 -9.75
C GLY A 191 3.79 -23.64 -9.98
N MET A 192 2.57 -23.18 -9.66
CA MET A 192 1.30 -23.86 -9.95
C MET A 192 0.75 -23.55 -11.34
N GLY A 193 1.40 -22.66 -12.10
CA GLY A 193 0.97 -22.24 -13.43
C GLY A 193 -0.29 -21.39 -13.43
N ILE A 194 -0.56 -20.63 -12.35
CA ILE A 194 -1.69 -19.70 -12.30
C ILE A 194 -1.45 -18.53 -13.25
N TRP A 195 -0.24 -17.96 -13.19
CA TRP A 195 0.28 -17.02 -14.19
C TRP A 195 1.74 -17.29 -14.50
N THR A 196 2.20 -16.64 -15.56
CA THR A 196 3.58 -16.69 -16.05
C THR A 196 4.01 -15.29 -16.44
N ILE A 197 5.23 -14.95 -16.07
CA ILE A 197 5.83 -13.64 -16.35
C ILE A 197 6.73 -13.77 -17.57
N SER A 198 6.72 -12.74 -18.42
CA SER A 198 7.52 -12.67 -19.63
C SER A 198 9.02 -12.67 -19.32
N GLY A 199 9.76 -13.59 -19.94
CA GLY A 199 11.22 -13.54 -19.95
C GLY A 199 11.79 -12.39 -20.79
N THR A 200 10.99 -11.83 -21.71
CA THR A 200 11.39 -10.71 -22.57
C THR A 200 11.26 -9.38 -21.84
N HIS A 201 10.23 -9.22 -21.00
CA HIS A 201 9.94 -7.97 -20.29
C HIS A 201 10.62 -7.85 -18.92
N THR A 202 11.37 -8.87 -18.51
CA THR A 202 12.05 -8.96 -17.20
C THR A 202 13.56 -8.97 -17.35
N THR A 203 14.23 -8.53 -16.28
CA THR A 203 15.70 -8.40 -16.22
C THR A 203 16.42 -9.74 -16.18
N GLY A 204 15.70 -10.85 -16.02
CA GLY A 204 16.24 -12.19 -15.77
C GLY A 204 16.84 -12.38 -14.37
N MET A 205 16.82 -11.35 -13.51
CA MET A 205 17.27 -11.46 -12.13
C MET A 205 16.20 -12.12 -11.27
N VAL A 206 16.61 -13.16 -10.53
CA VAL A 206 15.70 -13.96 -9.71
C VAL A 206 16.16 -13.93 -8.25
N LEU A 207 15.29 -13.48 -7.36
CA LEU A 207 15.49 -13.47 -5.92
C LEU A 207 14.70 -14.61 -5.28
N PHE A 208 15.40 -15.59 -4.69
CA PHE A 208 14.77 -16.78 -4.08
C PHE A 208 13.72 -17.44 -4.99
N GLY A 209 14.01 -17.57 -6.29
CA GLY A 209 13.11 -18.20 -7.28
C GLY A 209 11.93 -17.34 -7.74
N LEU A 210 11.90 -16.05 -7.41
CA LEU A 210 10.92 -15.08 -7.89
C LEU A 210 11.62 -13.97 -8.71
N PRO A 211 11.07 -13.50 -9.85
CA PRO A 211 11.61 -12.33 -10.54
C PRO A 211 11.74 -11.13 -9.61
N VAL A 212 12.83 -10.36 -9.75
CA VAL A 212 13.07 -9.21 -8.87
C VAL A 212 11.97 -8.15 -8.99
N GLU A 213 11.35 -8.05 -10.17
CA GLU A 213 10.27 -7.12 -10.47
C GLU A 213 9.05 -7.35 -9.58
N GLU A 214 8.64 -8.61 -9.39
CA GLU A 214 7.55 -8.98 -8.47
C GLU A 214 7.89 -8.60 -7.03
N ALA A 215 9.13 -8.87 -6.60
CA ALA A 215 9.57 -8.50 -5.25
C ALA A 215 9.55 -6.97 -5.05
N VAL A 216 9.93 -6.21 -6.07
CA VAL A 216 9.87 -4.73 -6.06
C VAL A 216 8.42 -4.24 -6.08
N PHE A 217 7.52 -4.88 -6.85
CA PHE A 217 6.10 -4.57 -6.88
C PHE A 217 5.46 -4.76 -5.49
N PHE A 218 5.68 -5.90 -4.84
CA PHE A 218 5.19 -6.14 -3.47
C PHE A 218 5.82 -5.22 -2.44
N LEU A 219 7.10 -4.89 -2.58
CA LEU A 219 7.76 -3.92 -1.72
C LEU A 219 7.09 -2.54 -1.82
N LEU A 220 6.91 -2.03 -3.03
CA LEU A 220 6.39 -0.68 -3.27
C LEU A 220 4.91 -0.56 -2.90
N THR A 221 4.08 -1.54 -3.24
CA THR A 221 2.67 -1.55 -2.83
C THR A 221 2.54 -1.57 -1.30
N ASN A 222 3.33 -2.37 -0.59
CA ASN A 222 3.35 -2.37 0.88
C ASN A 222 3.86 -1.05 1.46
N VAL A 223 4.88 -0.45 0.85
CA VAL A 223 5.35 0.90 1.21
C VAL A 223 4.20 1.91 1.08
N PHE A 224 3.42 1.89 0.00
CA PHE A 224 2.31 2.82 -0.19
C PHE A 224 1.26 2.69 0.91
N VAL A 225 0.86 1.45 1.21
CA VAL A 225 -0.16 1.15 2.23
C VAL A 225 0.31 1.63 3.60
N VAL A 226 1.50 1.22 4.03
CA VAL A 226 2.04 1.55 5.35
C VAL A 226 2.24 3.06 5.50
N GLN A 227 2.86 3.71 4.51
CA GLN A 227 3.07 5.16 4.56
C GLN A 227 1.75 5.93 4.52
N CYS A 228 0.80 5.54 3.68
CA CYS A 228 -0.51 6.19 3.61
C CYS A 228 -1.22 6.14 4.97
N LEU A 229 -1.30 4.97 5.59
CA LEU A 229 -1.97 4.79 6.88
C LEU A 229 -1.29 5.60 7.99
N TYR A 230 0.04 5.57 8.08
CA TYR A 230 0.75 6.36 9.10
C TYR A 230 0.61 7.88 8.88
N LEU A 231 0.79 8.36 7.65
CA LEU A 231 0.67 9.78 7.35
C LEU A 231 -0.76 10.28 7.56
N TYR A 232 -1.76 9.47 7.23
CA TYR A 232 -3.17 9.78 7.47
C TYR A 232 -3.52 9.81 8.95
N MET A 233 -3.10 8.79 9.72
CA MET A 233 -3.34 8.76 11.16
C MET A 233 -2.62 9.91 11.87
N TRP A 234 -1.41 10.23 11.46
CA TRP A 234 -0.66 11.39 11.95
C TRP A 234 -1.38 12.72 11.66
N LEU A 235 -1.92 12.89 10.44
CA LEU A 235 -2.72 14.05 10.06
C LEU A 235 -3.97 14.17 10.94
N LEU A 236 -4.75 13.10 11.08
CA LEU A 236 -5.98 13.11 11.87
C LEU A 236 -5.72 13.42 13.34
N ASP A 237 -4.67 12.84 13.90
CA ASP A 237 -4.30 13.04 15.30
C ASP A 237 -3.98 14.52 15.58
N ARG A 238 -3.20 15.16 14.70
CA ARG A 238 -2.87 16.58 14.86
C ARG A 238 -4.02 17.53 14.55
N ALA A 239 -4.89 17.18 13.58
CA ALA A 239 -6.10 17.94 13.30
C ALA A 239 -7.09 17.89 14.48
N GLY A 240 -7.21 16.74 15.14
CA GLY A 240 -8.04 16.58 16.34
C GLY A 240 -7.50 17.33 17.56
N GLN A 241 -6.18 17.37 17.74
CA GLN A 241 -5.57 18.17 18.82
C GLN A 241 -5.82 19.66 18.62
N ALA A 242 -5.64 20.17 17.39
CA ALA A 242 -5.89 21.57 17.09
C ALA A 242 -7.36 21.98 17.32
N SER A 243 -8.33 21.09 17.02
CA SER A 243 -9.75 21.37 17.27
C SER A 243 -10.08 21.40 18.77
N LEU A 244 -9.50 20.49 19.56
CA LEU A 244 -9.63 20.47 21.01
C LEU A 244 -9.00 21.71 21.67
N GLU A 245 -7.80 22.13 21.24
CA GLU A 245 -7.16 23.36 21.71
C GLU A 245 -8.05 24.58 21.42
N THR A 246 -8.60 24.66 20.20
CA THR A 246 -9.49 25.75 19.79
C THR A 246 -10.77 25.77 20.64
N TRP A 247 -11.41 24.62 20.83
CA TRP A 247 -12.62 24.50 21.64
C TRP A 247 -12.36 24.87 23.11
N THR A 248 -11.27 24.38 23.70
CA THR A 248 -10.87 24.70 25.07
C THR A 248 -10.64 26.20 25.24
N ALA A 249 -9.97 26.84 24.27
CA ALA A 249 -9.79 28.29 24.26
C ALA A 249 -11.12 29.05 24.13
N THR A 250 -12.09 28.55 23.36
CA THR A 250 -13.44 29.13 23.27
C THR A 250 -14.21 29.00 24.57
N VAL A 251 -14.18 27.84 25.23
CA VAL A 251 -14.87 27.61 26.51
C VAL A 251 -14.27 28.45 27.62
N LEU A 252 -12.94 28.49 27.76
CA LEU A 252 -12.25 29.28 28.79
C LEU A 252 -12.41 30.79 28.60
N ARG A 253 -12.65 31.26 27.36
CA ARG A 253 -12.95 32.68 27.08
C ARG A 253 -14.41 33.05 27.33
N ARG A 254 -15.32 32.08 27.41
CA ARG A 254 -16.71 32.33 27.84
C ARG A 254 -16.70 32.48 29.36
N GLN A 255 -16.75 33.72 29.86
CA GLN A 255 -17.14 33.93 31.25
C GLN A 255 -18.56 33.37 31.43
N PRO A 256 -18.89 32.73 32.58
CA PRO A 256 -20.27 32.38 32.88
C PRO A 256 -21.11 33.67 32.81
N ASP A 257 -22.28 33.60 32.17
CA ASP A 257 -23.24 34.71 32.22
C ASP A 257 -23.43 35.09 33.69
N PRO A 258 -23.26 36.37 34.08
CA PRO A 258 -23.63 36.78 35.42
C PRO A 258 -25.08 36.37 35.62
N GLU A 259 -25.33 35.66 36.71
CA GLU A 259 -26.65 35.12 37.07
C GLU A 259 -27.75 36.12 36.72
N VAL A 260 -28.79 35.62 36.04
CA VAL A 260 -30.06 36.32 35.92
C VAL A 260 -30.61 36.40 37.34
N ASP A 261 -30.27 37.46 38.06
CA ASP A 261 -30.93 37.87 39.29
C ASP A 261 -32.43 38.03 38.97
N GLN A 262 -33.24 37.19 39.63
CA GLN A 262 -34.71 37.25 39.63
C GLN A 262 -35.20 38.38 40.52
#